data_AF-A0A5N9ARH8-F1
#
_entry.id   AF-A0A5N9ARH8-F1
#
_cell.length_a   1.000
_cell.length_b   1.000
_cell.length_c   1.000
_cell.angle_alpha   90.00
_cell.angle_beta   90.00
_cell.angle_gamma   90.00
#
_symmetry.space_group_name_H-M   'P 1'
#
loop_
_entity.id
_entity.type
_entity.pdbx_description
1 polymer ?
#
loop_
_entity_poly.entity_id
_entity_poly.type
_entity_poly.pdbx_seq_one_letter_code
_entity_poly.pdbx_strand_id
1 'polypeptide(L)'
;MSDRTFTTYPFGLTSNEKTLNGLVCGDFQATDSIYRIALISGLSGKINSKKAHEEALNVFLKASEELSFIAADLSGTNASLAEFPYPANDGYFFDKTCPESRYLWRWITMEAPDIVLELNPGSPRSIKYYTGDSNDGSLLSALASGRGQTPGPIPGIRLTCPAETVGKEVEAVIDKMRSDSPRPSDARYELDRRSERSPLDTARILGTIYGYKLDEPVNYVQGVAISGRMRLSKLDAAYPDPADSIVKLVEFLTTEAGFAGNDKTGPNLAAMCWAEELLESTGGEIWKHLLLKAANTYSQFKNGTAPYPCHPDFGCEDMFFISAMCGRAYKITGDEQYLNTYSNFLLEASIQQNDGLFWHCRSTPYFWGRGNGFAALAFAEGLTYMPEQHSSRDQLIAMHAHHLDGLSKLQQPSGMWTQLLDFPGTYQEMSATCMIGYAMARGIRKGWLDQRFVSVLEKAWEGVNRRISNQGGLVDVCTGTGFQESREDYIYRAAEYGYDDRGGSMAIWFATEMERLQRSTSNR
;
A
#
# COMPACT_ATOMS: atom_id res chain seq x y z
N MET A 1 -19.31 -25.88 -17.28
CA MET A 1 -19.06 -25.11 -16.05
C MET A 1 -18.10 -24.02 -16.48
N SER A 2 -18.46 -22.75 -16.35
CA SER A 2 -17.55 -21.67 -16.73
C SER A 2 -16.26 -21.77 -15.90
N ASP A 3 -15.13 -21.48 -16.53
CA ASP A 3 -13.79 -21.54 -15.93
C ASP A 3 -13.56 -20.38 -14.94
N ARG A 4 -14.46 -20.21 -13.96
CA ARG A 4 -14.31 -19.19 -12.91
C ARG A 4 -13.20 -19.61 -11.96
N THR A 5 -12.31 -18.67 -11.66
CA THR A 5 -11.24 -18.87 -10.70
C THR A 5 -11.71 -18.46 -9.30
N PHE A 6 -11.37 -19.27 -8.30
CA PHE A 6 -11.66 -18.97 -6.90
C PHE A 6 -10.36 -19.05 -6.12
N THR A 7 -10.04 -17.98 -5.40
CA THR A 7 -8.76 -17.86 -4.69
C THR A 7 -9.01 -17.56 -3.22
N THR A 8 -8.19 -18.13 -2.35
CA THR A 8 -8.19 -17.78 -0.93
C THR A 8 -7.70 -16.34 -0.76
N TYR A 9 -8.41 -15.55 0.06
CA TYR A 9 -8.06 -14.17 0.37
C TYR A 9 -7.74 -14.07 1.87
N PRO A 10 -6.46 -13.96 2.26
CA PRO A 10 -6.06 -13.77 3.65
C PRO A 10 -6.29 -12.30 4.06
N PHE A 11 -7.53 -11.97 4.46
CA PHE A 11 -7.94 -10.59 4.67
C PHE A 11 -7.65 -10.04 6.07
N GLY A 12 -7.23 -10.89 7.01
CA GLY A 12 -6.99 -10.46 8.38
C GLY A 12 -6.30 -11.46 9.30
N LEU A 13 -6.14 -11.07 10.56
CA LEU A 13 -5.65 -11.91 11.64
C LEU A 13 -6.64 -11.94 12.81
N THR A 14 -6.63 -13.06 13.53
CA THR A 14 -7.27 -13.19 14.85
C THR A 14 -6.38 -12.63 15.97
N SER A 15 -6.95 -12.44 17.17
CA SER A 15 -6.17 -12.06 18.37
C SER A 15 -5.07 -13.07 18.74
N ASN A 16 -5.20 -14.33 18.30
CA ASN A 16 -4.17 -15.37 18.44
C ASN A 16 -3.28 -15.50 17.18
N GLU A 17 -3.23 -14.45 16.34
CA GLU A 17 -2.39 -14.36 15.13
C GLU A 17 -2.66 -15.46 14.08
N LYS A 18 -3.85 -16.06 14.08
CA LYS A 18 -4.28 -16.95 13.00
C LYS A 18 -4.87 -16.14 11.84
N THR A 19 -4.49 -16.47 10.62
CA THR A 19 -5.03 -15.87 9.40
C THR A 19 -6.54 -16.10 9.27
N LEU A 20 -7.27 -15.00 9.09
CA LEU A 20 -8.65 -14.98 8.61
C LEU A 20 -8.63 -15.09 7.09
N ASN A 21 -9.24 -16.16 6.58
CA ASN A 21 -9.32 -16.43 5.16
C ASN A 21 -10.75 -16.26 4.66
N GLY A 22 -10.89 -15.55 3.56
CA GLY A 22 -12.07 -15.52 2.73
C GLY A 22 -11.85 -16.26 1.42
N LEU A 23 -12.91 -16.36 0.62
CA LEU A 23 -12.86 -16.76 -0.77
C LEU A 23 -13.20 -15.54 -1.63
N VAL A 24 -12.48 -15.34 -2.73
CA VAL A 24 -12.80 -14.33 -3.74
C VAL A 24 -12.95 -14.99 -5.09
N CYS A 25 -13.99 -14.61 -5.81
CA CYS A 25 -14.13 -14.97 -7.21
C CYS A 25 -13.24 -14.07 -8.08
N GLY A 26 -12.54 -14.62 -9.07
CA GLY A 26 -11.50 -13.91 -9.83
C GLY A 26 -11.99 -12.70 -10.62
N ASP A 27 -13.28 -12.66 -10.93
CA ASP A 27 -13.99 -11.56 -11.60
C ASP A 27 -14.56 -10.52 -10.62
N PHE A 28 -14.29 -10.62 -9.31
CA PHE A 28 -14.92 -9.75 -8.30
C PHE A 28 -14.60 -8.28 -8.48
N GLN A 29 -13.42 -7.94 -9.00
CA GLN A 29 -13.02 -6.56 -9.28
C GLN A 29 -13.20 -6.18 -10.77
N ALA A 30 -13.81 -7.04 -11.60
CA ALA A 30 -14.08 -6.74 -13.00
C ALA A 30 -15.10 -5.60 -13.16
N THR A 31 -14.89 -4.71 -14.14
CA THR A 31 -15.66 -3.47 -14.35
C THR A 31 -17.01 -3.68 -15.05
N ASP A 32 -17.34 -4.91 -15.43
CA ASP A 32 -18.61 -5.25 -16.08
C ASP A 32 -19.83 -5.07 -15.16
N SER A 33 -21.02 -5.09 -15.77
CA SER A 33 -22.34 -5.03 -15.11
C SER A 33 -22.64 -6.31 -14.29
N ILE A 34 -21.77 -6.60 -13.32
CA ILE A 34 -21.83 -7.77 -12.45
C ILE A 34 -22.25 -7.32 -11.05
N TYR A 35 -23.13 -8.10 -10.42
CA TYR A 35 -23.46 -7.97 -9.01
C TYR A 35 -22.30 -8.45 -8.14
N ARG A 36 -21.75 -7.58 -7.30
CA ARG A 36 -20.70 -7.91 -6.32
C ARG A 36 -21.32 -8.12 -4.95
N ILE A 37 -21.28 -9.34 -4.43
CA ILE A 37 -21.88 -9.66 -3.11
C ILE A 37 -20.80 -10.07 -2.12
N ALA A 38 -20.89 -9.58 -0.89
CA ALA A 38 -20.13 -10.14 0.23
C ALA A 38 -21.02 -11.08 1.06
N LEU A 39 -20.71 -12.37 1.05
CA LEU A 39 -21.35 -13.37 1.91
C LEU A 39 -20.60 -13.46 3.24
N ILE A 40 -21.23 -13.00 4.32
CA ILE A 40 -20.63 -13.00 5.67
C ILE A 40 -21.42 -13.95 6.57
N SER A 41 -20.73 -14.82 7.29
CA SER A 41 -21.35 -15.79 8.20
C SER A 41 -20.55 -15.88 9.50
N GLY A 42 -21.16 -16.39 10.56
CA GLY A 42 -20.43 -16.70 11.79
C GLY A 42 -20.22 -15.55 12.77
N LEU A 43 -20.71 -14.33 12.49
CA LEU A 43 -20.56 -13.17 13.39
C LEU A 43 -21.08 -13.44 14.81
N SER A 44 -22.14 -14.24 14.95
CA SER A 44 -22.73 -14.58 16.25
C SER A 44 -21.98 -15.68 17.02
N GLY A 45 -20.96 -16.32 16.42
CA GLY A 45 -20.26 -17.47 17.01
C GLY A 45 -21.11 -18.74 17.18
N LYS A 46 -22.35 -18.76 16.68
CA LYS A 46 -23.25 -19.93 16.83
C LYS A 46 -22.72 -21.13 16.04
N ILE A 47 -22.82 -22.32 16.63
CA ILE A 47 -22.31 -23.59 16.09
C ILE A 47 -22.84 -23.94 14.69
N ASN A 48 -24.08 -23.56 14.38
CA ASN A 48 -24.73 -23.86 13.09
C ASN A 48 -24.30 -22.90 11.97
N SER A 49 -23.49 -21.87 12.26
CA SER A 49 -23.06 -20.87 11.28
C SER A 49 -22.18 -21.46 10.18
N LYS A 50 -21.30 -22.40 10.51
CA LYS A 50 -20.43 -23.07 9.55
C LYS A 50 -21.23 -23.84 8.49
N LYS A 51 -22.17 -24.68 8.95
CA LYS A 51 -23.08 -25.42 8.06
C LYS A 51 -23.87 -24.47 7.16
N ALA A 52 -24.39 -23.38 7.73
CA ALA A 52 -25.13 -22.41 6.95
C ALA A 52 -24.26 -21.70 5.90
N HIS A 53 -23.00 -21.41 6.23
CA HIS A 53 -22.03 -20.85 5.30
C HIS A 53 -21.75 -21.81 4.13
N GLU A 54 -21.50 -23.08 4.41
CA GLU A 54 -21.22 -24.11 3.39
C GLU A 54 -22.41 -24.26 2.43
N GLU A 55 -23.63 -24.33 2.94
CA GLU A 55 -24.85 -24.42 2.13
C GLU A 55 -25.05 -23.16 1.25
N ALA A 56 -24.84 -21.96 1.79
CA ALA A 56 -24.95 -20.73 1.02
C ALA A 56 -23.83 -20.61 -0.03
N LEU A 57 -22.58 -20.90 0.34
CA LEU A 57 -21.44 -20.83 -0.56
C LEU A 57 -21.62 -21.77 -1.76
N ASN A 58 -22.21 -22.95 -1.56
CA ASN A 58 -22.55 -23.87 -2.65
C ASN A 58 -23.51 -23.26 -3.69
N VAL A 59 -24.38 -22.34 -3.28
CA VAL A 59 -25.25 -21.59 -4.20
C VAL A 59 -24.41 -20.59 -5.00
N PHE A 60 -23.56 -19.81 -4.34
CA PHE A 60 -22.68 -18.82 -4.98
C PHE A 60 -21.69 -19.45 -5.97
N LEU A 61 -21.10 -20.60 -5.63
CA LEU A 61 -20.19 -21.33 -6.52
C LEU A 61 -20.87 -21.83 -7.80
N LYS A 62 -22.20 -21.99 -7.80
CA LYS A 62 -23.00 -22.39 -8.96
C LYS A 62 -23.68 -21.21 -9.65
N ALA A 63 -23.50 -19.99 -9.15
CA ALA A 63 -24.14 -18.80 -9.69
C ALA A 63 -23.59 -18.46 -11.10
N SER A 64 -24.44 -17.81 -11.89
CA SER A 64 -24.11 -17.32 -13.24
C SER A 64 -23.02 -16.24 -13.20
N GLU A 65 -22.42 -15.94 -14.35
CA GLU A 65 -21.37 -14.93 -14.52
C GLU A 65 -21.85 -13.48 -14.25
N GLU A 66 -23.17 -13.27 -14.18
CA GLU A 66 -23.79 -11.99 -13.80
C GLU A 66 -23.58 -11.63 -12.31
N LEU A 67 -23.08 -12.57 -11.50
CA LEU A 67 -22.84 -12.39 -10.07
C LEU A 67 -21.42 -12.84 -9.71
N SER A 68 -20.69 -11.96 -9.04
CA SER A 68 -19.42 -12.23 -8.39
C SER A 68 -19.52 -12.03 -6.88
N PHE A 69 -18.63 -12.67 -6.13
CA PHE A 69 -18.69 -12.63 -4.69
C PHE A 69 -17.32 -12.73 -3.99
N ILE A 70 -17.31 -12.18 -2.78
CA ILE A 70 -16.40 -12.55 -1.72
C ILE A 70 -17.18 -13.25 -0.61
N ALA A 71 -16.56 -14.20 0.09
CA ALA A 71 -17.21 -14.94 1.17
C ALA A 71 -16.27 -15.16 2.35
N ALA A 72 -16.78 -15.07 3.57
CA ALA A 72 -16.04 -15.43 4.78
C ALA A 72 -16.92 -16.10 5.83
N ASP A 73 -16.41 -17.18 6.42
CA ASP A 73 -16.94 -17.81 7.62
C ASP A 73 -16.10 -17.37 8.83
N LEU A 74 -16.76 -16.68 9.76
CA LEU A 74 -16.15 -16.15 10.98
C LEU A 74 -16.52 -17.00 12.21
N SER A 75 -17.14 -18.17 12.04
CA SER A 75 -17.54 -19.04 13.15
C SER A 75 -16.36 -19.56 13.99
N GLY A 76 -15.14 -19.53 13.44
CA GLY A 76 -13.90 -19.92 14.11
C GLY A 76 -13.18 -18.81 14.87
N THR A 77 -13.73 -17.58 14.92
CA THR A 77 -13.11 -16.49 15.69
C THR A 77 -13.33 -16.69 17.18
N ASN A 78 -12.37 -16.23 18.00
CA ASN A 78 -12.44 -16.39 19.45
C ASN A 78 -13.56 -15.56 20.09
N ALA A 79 -13.94 -14.47 19.45
CA ALA A 79 -14.92 -13.51 19.95
C ALA A 79 -16.17 -13.49 19.06
N SER A 80 -17.33 -13.23 19.66
CA SER A 80 -18.60 -13.00 18.95
C SER A 80 -18.57 -11.61 18.30
N LEU A 81 -18.21 -11.56 17.02
CA LEU A 81 -18.09 -10.31 16.27
C LEU A 81 -19.40 -9.52 16.15
N ALA A 82 -20.55 -10.14 16.40
CA ALA A 82 -21.85 -9.50 16.44
C ALA A 82 -22.02 -8.54 17.64
N GLU A 83 -21.23 -8.70 18.69
CA GLU A 83 -21.29 -7.89 19.93
C GLU A 83 -20.31 -6.71 19.90
N PHE A 84 -19.44 -6.63 18.90
CA PHE A 84 -18.47 -5.55 18.77
C PHE A 84 -19.07 -4.33 18.06
N PRO A 85 -18.68 -3.11 18.46
CA PRO A 85 -19.16 -1.90 17.82
C PRO A 85 -18.58 -1.75 16.41
N TYR A 86 -19.44 -1.33 15.47
CA TYR A 86 -19.04 -0.92 14.12
C TYR A 86 -19.52 0.51 13.84
N PRO A 87 -18.72 1.32 13.11
CA PRO A 87 -17.30 1.10 12.80
C PRO A 87 -16.46 1.02 14.09
N ALA A 88 -15.27 0.44 14.02
CA ALA A 88 -14.34 0.51 15.16
C ALA A 88 -13.98 1.99 15.43
N ASN A 89 -13.96 2.37 16.71
CA ASN A 89 -13.74 3.75 17.14
C ASN A 89 -12.29 4.22 16.92
N ASP A 90 -11.32 3.30 17.03
CA ASP A 90 -9.88 3.55 16.94
C ASP A 90 -9.08 2.25 16.72
N GLY A 91 -7.75 2.40 16.62
CA GLY A 91 -6.81 1.27 16.66
C GLY A 91 -6.97 0.28 15.51
N TYR A 92 -7.23 0.74 14.28
CA TYR A 92 -7.35 -0.16 13.12
C TYR A 92 -6.10 -1.05 13.01
N PHE A 93 -6.32 -2.37 13.12
CA PHE A 93 -5.35 -3.46 13.23
C PHE A 93 -4.48 -3.49 14.51
N PHE A 94 -4.38 -2.38 15.23
CA PHE A 94 -3.77 -2.28 16.56
C PHE A 94 -4.77 -2.53 17.70
N ASP A 95 -5.46 -3.67 17.67
CA ASP A 95 -6.29 -4.13 18.79
C ASP A 95 -5.91 -5.56 19.14
N LYS A 96 -5.43 -5.79 20.36
CA LYS A 96 -5.04 -7.12 20.85
C LYS A 96 -6.23 -7.97 21.32
N THR A 97 -7.40 -7.37 21.49
CA THR A 97 -8.62 -8.01 22.01
C THR A 97 -9.47 -8.58 20.88
N CYS A 98 -9.74 -7.77 19.84
CA CYS A 98 -10.58 -8.17 18.71
C CYS A 98 -10.15 -7.49 17.40
N PRO A 99 -8.95 -7.80 16.89
CA PRO A 99 -8.50 -7.29 15.60
C PRO A 99 -9.39 -7.77 14.44
N GLU A 100 -10.06 -8.92 14.58
CA GLU A 100 -10.92 -9.52 13.57
C GLU A 100 -12.01 -8.56 13.08
N SER A 101 -12.62 -7.82 14.00
CA SER A 101 -13.66 -6.82 13.68
C SER A 101 -13.13 -5.72 12.75
N ARG A 102 -11.89 -5.28 12.95
CA ARG A 102 -11.23 -4.23 12.16
C ARG A 102 -10.80 -4.74 10.80
N TYR A 103 -10.25 -5.96 10.74
CA TYR A 103 -9.95 -6.64 9.49
C TYR A 103 -11.20 -6.86 8.64
N LEU A 104 -12.28 -7.35 9.25
CA LEU A 104 -13.56 -7.53 8.56
C LEU A 104 -14.10 -6.19 8.02
N TRP A 105 -14.11 -5.14 8.85
CA TRP A 105 -14.54 -3.82 8.42
C TRP A 105 -13.71 -3.30 7.24
N ARG A 106 -12.37 -3.32 7.35
CA ARG A 106 -11.50 -2.83 6.27
C ARG A 106 -11.68 -3.66 5.01
N TRP A 107 -11.75 -4.99 5.12
CA TRP A 107 -11.92 -5.85 3.97
C TRP A 107 -13.22 -5.54 3.22
N ILE A 108 -14.36 -5.49 3.90
CA ILE A 108 -15.65 -5.19 3.25
C ILE A 108 -15.64 -3.77 2.65
N THR A 109 -15.16 -2.76 3.39
CA THR A 109 -15.20 -1.36 2.92
C THR A 109 -14.24 -1.08 1.78
N MET A 110 -13.11 -1.80 1.69
CA MET A 110 -12.15 -1.64 0.59
C MET A 110 -12.42 -2.55 -0.60
N GLU A 111 -13.04 -3.71 -0.41
CA GLU A 111 -13.54 -4.54 -1.51
C GLU A 111 -14.83 -3.95 -2.11
N ALA A 112 -15.60 -3.22 -1.30
CA ALA A 112 -16.80 -2.46 -1.66
C ALA A 112 -17.80 -3.26 -2.52
N PRO A 113 -18.42 -4.32 -1.96
CA PRO A 113 -19.51 -5.01 -2.64
C PRO A 113 -20.71 -4.08 -2.88
N ASP A 114 -21.60 -4.47 -3.79
CA ASP A 114 -22.89 -3.82 -3.99
C ASP A 114 -23.82 -4.07 -2.79
N ILE A 115 -23.69 -5.24 -2.17
CA ILE A 115 -24.47 -5.62 -0.98
C ILE A 115 -23.71 -6.61 -0.10
N VAL A 116 -23.93 -6.52 1.20
CA VAL A 116 -23.47 -7.53 2.18
C VAL A 116 -24.64 -8.42 2.60
N LEU A 117 -24.51 -9.72 2.38
CA LEU A 117 -25.44 -10.75 2.86
C LEU A 117 -24.88 -11.40 4.12
N GLU A 118 -25.43 -11.05 5.27
CA GLU A 118 -25.12 -11.67 6.56
C GLU A 118 -26.05 -12.86 6.84
N LEU A 119 -25.47 -14.03 7.08
CA LEU A 119 -26.20 -15.20 7.59
C LEU A 119 -26.17 -15.22 9.12
N ASN A 120 -27.36 -15.20 9.74
CA ASN A 120 -27.52 -15.36 11.18
C ASN A 120 -28.46 -16.54 11.46
N PRO A 121 -27.97 -17.80 11.47
CA PRO A 121 -28.83 -18.95 11.64
C PRO A 121 -29.66 -18.89 12.93
N GLY A 122 -30.95 -19.17 12.79
CA GLY A 122 -31.90 -19.03 13.88
C GLY A 122 -33.36 -19.18 13.45
N SER A 123 -34.26 -19.04 14.41
CA SER A 123 -35.71 -19.06 14.21
C SER A 123 -36.36 -17.98 15.09
N PRO A 124 -37.47 -17.36 14.65
CA PRO A 124 -38.19 -17.60 13.38
C PRO A 124 -37.44 -17.07 12.15
N ARG A 125 -37.85 -17.55 10.95
CA ARG A 125 -37.35 -17.05 9.67
C ARG A 125 -37.60 -15.53 9.56
N SER A 126 -36.58 -14.76 9.23
CA SER A 126 -36.71 -13.33 8.92
C SER A 126 -35.65 -12.84 7.93
N ILE A 127 -36.01 -11.82 7.14
CA ILE A 127 -35.11 -11.09 6.26
C ILE A 127 -35.20 -9.62 6.65
N LYS A 128 -34.08 -9.04 7.06
CA LYS A 128 -33.98 -7.61 7.41
C LYS A 128 -33.06 -6.91 6.41
N TYR A 129 -33.53 -5.81 5.85
CA TYR A 129 -32.78 -4.98 4.92
C TYR A 129 -32.19 -3.78 5.66
N TYR A 130 -30.97 -3.42 5.30
CA TYR A 130 -30.20 -2.32 5.87
C TYR A 130 -29.86 -1.34 4.76
N THR A 131 -30.51 -0.18 4.77
CA THR A 131 -30.29 0.92 3.83
C THR A 131 -30.38 2.23 4.60
N GLY A 132 -29.39 3.12 4.46
CA GLY A 132 -29.38 4.42 5.15
C GLY A 132 -29.09 4.34 6.65
N ASP A 133 -29.66 5.26 7.43
CA ASP A 133 -29.35 5.51 8.85
C ASP A 133 -29.95 4.49 9.85
N SER A 134 -29.94 3.20 9.52
CA SER A 134 -30.18 2.19 10.56
C SER A 134 -29.13 2.36 11.67
N ASN A 135 -29.54 2.26 12.94
CA ASN A 135 -28.64 2.38 14.08
C ASN A 135 -28.94 1.32 15.15
N ASP A 136 -28.79 0.04 14.77
CA ASP A 136 -28.91 -1.09 15.71
C ASP A 136 -27.54 -1.56 16.25
N GLY A 137 -26.47 -0.80 15.97
CA GLY A 137 -25.10 -1.09 16.41
C GLY A 137 -24.39 -2.23 15.66
N SER A 138 -25.07 -2.91 14.74
CA SER A 138 -24.48 -4.03 14.00
C SER A 138 -23.62 -3.61 12.82
N LEU A 139 -22.78 -4.54 12.34
CA LEU A 139 -21.96 -4.37 11.13
C LEU A 139 -22.78 -3.85 9.94
N LEU A 140 -23.91 -4.49 9.61
CA LEU A 140 -24.74 -4.08 8.47
C LEU A 140 -25.33 -2.68 8.64
N SER A 141 -25.69 -2.31 9.88
CA SER A 141 -26.20 -0.99 10.21
C SER A 141 -25.13 0.09 9.99
N ALA A 142 -23.91 -0.17 10.44
CA ALA A 142 -22.77 0.72 10.27
C ALA A 142 -22.39 0.88 8.79
N LEU A 143 -22.28 -0.24 8.06
CA LEU A 143 -21.99 -0.23 6.62
C LEU A 143 -23.06 0.54 5.83
N ALA A 144 -24.35 0.29 6.08
CA ALA A 144 -25.44 0.97 5.37
C ALA A 144 -25.52 2.47 5.68
N SER A 145 -25.05 2.89 6.85
CA SER A 145 -25.00 4.31 7.24
C SER A 145 -23.87 5.09 6.55
N GLY A 146 -22.83 4.39 6.05
CA GLY A 146 -21.63 5.03 5.51
C GLY A 146 -20.81 5.81 6.54
N ARG A 147 -21.07 5.64 7.84
CA ARG A 147 -20.31 6.31 8.91
C ARG A 147 -19.01 5.58 9.20
N GLY A 148 -17.97 6.34 9.54
CA GLY A 148 -16.64 5.83 9.86
C GLY A 148 -15.67 5.91 8.69
N GLN A 149 -14.60 5.13 8.78
CA GLN A 149 -13.55 5.06 7.75
C GLN A 149 -14.01 4.16 6.59
N THR A 150 -14.91 4.67 5.75
CA THR A 150 -15.44 3.97 4.57
C THR A 150 -15.54 4.94 3.37
N PRO A 151 -15.38 4.46 2.12
CA PRO A 151 -15.57 5.28 0.92
C PRO A 151 -17.02 5.77 0.73
N GLY A 152 -17.99 5.04 1.29
CA GLY A 152 -19.41 5.36 1.20
C GLY A 152 -20.27 4.30 1.90
N PRO A 153 -21.60 4.46 1.89
CA PRO A 153 -22.52 3.45 2.41
C PRO A 153 -22.54 2.18 1.54
N ILE A 154 -22.71 1.03 2.20
CA ILE A 154 -22.84 -0.29 1.59
C ILE A 154 -24.13 -0.95 2.12
N PRO A 155 -25.14 -1.19 1.28
CA PRO A 155 -26.37 -1.87 1.67
C PRO A 155 -26.14 -3.27 2.24
N GLY A 156 -27.06 -3.73 3.08
CA GLY A 156 -26.97 -5.03 3.73
C GLY A 156 -28.29 -5.79 3.81
N ILE A 157 -28.19 -7.12 3.89
CA ILE A 157 -29.30 -8.03 4.18
C ILE A 157 -28.87 -8.97 5.29
N ARG A 158 -29.64 -9.05 6.37
CA ARG A 158 -29.54 -10.13 7.36
C ARG A 158 -30.59 -11.18 7.08
N LEU A 159 -30.13 -12.39 6.77
CA LEU A 159 -30.98 -13.57 6.62
C LEU A 159 -30.90 -14.41 7.90
N THR A 160 -32.02 -14.51 8.61
CA THR A 160 -32.16 -15.39 9.78
C THR A 160 -33.08 -16.55 9.40
N CYS A 161 -32.54 -17.77 9.33
CA CYS A 161 -33.29 -18.99 9.09
C CYS A 161 -32.52 -20.23 9.61
N PRO A 162 -33.14 -21.40 9.73
CA PRO A 162 -32.43 -22.65 10.02
C PRO A 162 -31.35 -22.95 8.96
N ALA A 163 -30.23 -23.54 9.38
CA ALA A 163 -29.12 -23.87 8.50
C ALA A 163 -29.53 -24.84 7.38
N GLU A 164 -30.53 -25.69 7.65
CA GLU A 164 -31.09 -26.68 6.71
C GLU A 164 -31.83 -26.03 5.54
N THR A 165 -32.32 -24.80 5.72
CA THR A 165 -33.13 -24.10 4.72
C THR A 165 -32.39 -22.95 4.04
N VAL A 166 -31.19 -22.60 4.52
CA VAL A 166 -30.49 -21.37 4.11
C VAL A 166 -30.15 -21.35 2.61
N GLY A 167 -29.80 -22.49 2.01
CA GLY A 167 -29.48 -22.56 0.58
C GLY A 167 -30.65 -22.07 -0.28
N LYS A 168 -31.87 -22.54 -0.01
CA LYS A 168 -33.09 -22.13 -0.71
C LYS A 168 -33.42 -20.64 -0.50
N GLU A 169 -33.15 -20.14 0.70
CA GLU A 169 -33.39 -18.73 1.02
C GLU A 169 -32.38 -17.81 0.33
N VAL A 170 -31.11 -18.23 0.24
CA VAL A 170 -30.06 -17.51 -0.50
C VAL A 170 -30.36 -17.52 -2.00
N GLU A 171 -30.79 -18.66 -2.57
CA GLU A 171 -31.28 -18.74 -3.96
C GLU A 171 -32.40 -17.72 -4.20
N ALA A 172 -33.40 -17.67 -3.31
CA ALA A 172 -34.50 -16.72 -3.43
C ALA A 172 -34.06 -15.24 -3.34
N VAL A 173 -33.05 -14.93 -2.52
CA VAL A 173 -32.45 -13.59 -2.45
C VAL A 173 -31.73 -13.25 -3.75
N ILE A 174 -30.92 -14.16 -4.28
CA ILE A 174 -30.17 -13.98 -5.54
C ILE A 174 -31.15 -13.80 -6.72
N ASP A 175 -32.19 -14.64 -6.82
CA ASP A 175 -33.16 -14.54 -7.90
C ASP A 175 -33.95 -13.23 -7.87
N LYS A 176 -34.26 -12.73 -6.66
CA LYS A 176 -34.83 -11.39 -6.51
C LYS A 176 -33.86 -10.31 -6.99
N MET A 177 -32.58 -10.41 -6.63
CA MET A 177 -31.57 -9.44 -7.07
C MET A 177 -31.41 -9.44 -8.60
N ARG A 178 -31.43 -10.61 -9.25
CA ARG A 178 -31.39 -10.75 -10.71
C ARG A 178 -32.56 -10.09 -11.44
N SER A 179 -33.69 -9.92 -10.77
CA SER A 179 -34.84 -9.23 -11.36
C SER A 179 -34.67 -7.71 -11.45
N ASP A 180 -33.70 -7.16 -10.70
CA ASP A 180 -33.28 -5.77 -10.78
C ASP A 180 -32.02 -5.64 -11.68
N SER A 181 -31.64 -4.41 -12.05
CA SER A 181 -30.34 -4.16 -12.70
C SER A 181 -29.25 -3.91 -11.65
N PRO A 182 -28.00 -4.37 -11.87
CA PRO A 182 -26.90 -4.13 -10.94
C PRO A 182 -26.75 -2.64 -10.65
N ARG A 183 -26.74 -2.29 -9.37
CA ARG A 183 -26.46 -0.93 -8.90
C ARG A 183 -25.28 -1.00 -7.95
N PRO A 184 -24.14 -0.39 -8.32
CA PRO A 184 -23.02 -0.22 -7.41
C PRO A 184 -23.48 0.38 -6.08
N SER A 185 -22.93 -0.10 -4.97
CA SER A 185 -23.00 0.65 -3.72
C SER A 185 -22.27 1.97 -3.89
N ASP A 186 -22.60 2.99 -3.08
CA ASP A 186 -21.89 4.28 -3.14
C ASP A 186 -20.39 4.10 -2.85
N ALA A 187 -20.04 3.15 -1.97
CA ALA A 187 -18.64 2.78 -1.74
C ALA A 187 -17.98 2.21 -3.00
N ARG A 188 -18.65 1.30 -3.72
CA ARG A 188 -18.14 0.74 -4.97
C ARG A 188 -17.96 1.84 -6.01
N TYR A 189 -18.99 2.65 -6.22
CA TYR A 189 -18.95 3.75 -7.17
C TYR A 189 -17.78 4.69 -6.89
N GLU A 190 -17.54 5.03 -5.62
CA GLU A 190 -16.43 5.88 -5.22
C GLU A 190 -15.07 5.20 -5.43
N LEU A 191 -14.92 3.92 -5.11
CA LEU A 191 -13.65 3.20 -5.30
C LEU A 191 -13.34 2.93 -6.78
N ASP A 192 -14.34 2.56 -7.58
CA ASP A 192 -14.19 2.37 -9.03
C ASP A 192 -13.74 3.70 -9.65
N ARG A 193 -14.40 4.84 -9.34
CA ARG A 193 -13.98 6.17 -9.80
C ARG A 193 -12.57 6.56 -9.36
N ARG A 194 -12.17 6.20 -8.13
CA ARG A 194 -10.80 6.45 -7.65
C ARG A 194 -9.77 5.63 -8.42
N SER A 195 -10.08 4.36 -8.71
CA SER A 195 -9.20 3.42 -9.41
C SER A 195 -8.89 3.87 -10.84
N GLU A 196 -9.89 4.44 -11.53
CA GLU A 196 -9.79 4.94 -12.91
C GLU A 196 -9.03 6.26 -13.06
N ARG A 197 -8.60 6.90 -11.95
CA ARG A 197 -7.85 8.16 -12.03
C ARG A 197 -6.53 7.99 -12.76
N SER A 198 -6.26 8.92 -13.67
CA SER A 198 -4.96 9.00 -14.33
C SER A 198 -3.83 9.26 -13.32
N PRO A 199 -2.60 8.80 -13.60
CA PRO A 199 -1.43 9.14 -12.79
C PRO A 199 -1.25 10.64 -12.58
N LEU A 200 -1.48 11.43 -13.62
CA LEU A 200 -1.40 12.88 -13.53
C LEU A 200 -2.44 13.48 -12.57
N ASP A 201 -3.69 13.04 -12.60
CA ASP A 201 -4.74 13.55 -11.70
C ASP A 201 -4.49 13.14 -10.25
N THR A 202 -4.03 11.90 -10.02
CA THR A 202 -3.60 11.46 -8.69
C THR A 202 -2.42 12.30 -8.19
N ALA A 203 -1.42 12.56 -9.04
CA ALA A 203 -0.28 13.40 -8.68
C ALA A 203 -0.72 14.84 -8.35
N ARG A 204 -1.66 15.43 -9.09
CA ARG A 204 -2.23 16.76 -8.80
C ARG A 204 -2.88 16.82 -7.42
N ILE A 205 -3.72 15.84 -7.10
CA ILE A 205 -4.38 15.76 -5.78
C ILE A 205 -3.32 15.76 -4.67
N LEU A 206 -2.36 14.83 -4.74
CA LEU A 206 -1.30 14.70 -3.74
C LEU A 206 -0.40 15.95 -3.68
N GLY A 207 -0.07 16.53 -4.84
CA GLY A 207 0.78 17.71 -4.98
C GLY A 207 0.18 18.99 -4.43
N THR A 208 -1.12 19.02 -4.12
CA THR A 208 -1.77 20.14 -3.41
C THR A 208 -1.75 20.01 -1.89
N ILE A 209 -1.35 18.85 -1.36
CA ILE A 209 -1.51 18.50 0.05
C ILE A 209 -0.16 18.25 0.72
N TYR A 210 0.70 17.46 0.10
CA TYR A 210 1.94 16.98 0.70
C TYR A 210 3.15 17.84 0.34
N GLY A 211 4.12 17.95 1.24
CA GLY A 211 5.37 18.69 0.99
C GLY A 211 5.28 20.20 1.17
N TYR A 212 4.32 20.67 1.98
CA TYR A 212 4.16 22.07 2.38
C TYR A 212 4.56 22.36 3.83
N LYS A 213 4.67 21.32 4.66
CA LYS A 213 4.98 21.41 6.09
C LYS A 213 6.37 20.83 6.37
N LEU A 214 7.15 21.56 7.16
CA LEU A 214 8.40 21.07 7.72
C LEU A 214 8.29 20.92 9.26
N ASP A 215 8.18 19.69 9.74
CA ASP A 215 8.55 19.33 11.10
C ASP A 215 10.08 19.19 11.19
N GLU A 216 10.69 19.81 12.19
CA GLU A 216 12.13 19.69 12.49
C GLU A 216 12.36 18.61 13.57
N PRO A 217 13.35 17.72 13.42
CA PRO A 217 14.29 17.64 12.30
C PRO A 217 13.61 17.11 11.02
N VAL A 218 13.93 17.75 9.88
CA VAL A 218 13.38 17.42 8.56
C VAL A 218 13.92 16.09 8.09
N ASN A 219 13.02 15.18 7.71
CA ASN A 219 13.34 13.83 7.30
C ASN A 219 12.90 13.51 5.86
N TYR A 220 13.22 12.30 5.41
CA TYR A 220 13.00 11.85 4.05
C TYR A 220 11.53 11.95 3.59
N VAL A 221 10.52 11.81 4.46
CA VAL A 221 9.13 11.82 4.01
C VAL A 221 8.74 13.20 3.50
N GLN A 222 9.19 14.24 4.19
CA GLN A 222 8.99 15.63 3.78
C GLN A 222 9.83 15.94 2.53
N GLY A 223 11.06 15.46 2.49
CA GLY A 223 11.96 15.63 1.35
C GLY A 223 11.44 15.01 0.05
N VAL A 224 10.94 13.78 0.14
CA VAL A 224 10.37 13.03 -0.97
C VAL A 224 9.09 13.71 -1.47
N ALA A 225 8.24 14.21 -0.58
CA ALA A 225 7.05 14.96 -0.99
C ALA A 225 7.41 16.26 -1.73
N ILE A 226 8.42 17.01 -1.26
CA ILE A 226 8.94 18.20 -1.95
C ILE A 226 9.48 17.85 -3.34
N SER A 227 10.30 16.79 -3.44
CA SER A 227 10.78 16.26 -4.72
C SER A 227 9.60 15.89 -5.63
N GLY A 228 8.56 15.25 -5.10
CA GLY A 228 7.33 14.93 -5.83
C GLY A 228 6.63 16.14 -6.46
N ARG A 229 6.51 17.26 -5.73
CA ARG A 229 5.95 18.51 -6.26
C ARG A 229 6.78 19.08 -7.41
N MET A 230 8.11 19.06 -7.28
CA MET A 230 9.03 19.50 -8.35
C MET A 230 8.98 18.58 -9.58
N ARG A 231 8.80 17.27 -9.39
CA ARG A 231 8.63 16.32 -10.49
C ARG A 231 7.29 16.52 -11.20
N LEU A 232 6.22 16.79 -10.45
CA LEU A 232 4.91 17.09 -11.01
C LEU A 232 4.93 18.36 -11.86
N SER A 233 5.56 19.45 -11.41
CA SER A 233 5.63 20.69 -12.21
C SER A 233 6.34 20.50 -13.56
N LYS A 234 7.31 19.57 -13.65
CA LYS A 234 7.94 19.17 -14.91
C LYS A 234 7.04 18.34 -15.83
N LEU A 235 6.02 17.67 -15.28
CA LEU A 235 5.08 16.84 -16.02
C LEU A 235 3.83 17.62 -16.44
N ASP A 236 3.44 18.62 -15.68
CA ASP A 236 2.18 19.33 -15.87
C ASP A 236 2.36 20.84 -15.95
N ALA A 237 2.24 21.38 -17.16
CA ALA A 237 2.30 22.83 -17.36
C ALA A 237 1.16 23.59 -16.67
N ALA A 238 0.06 22.92 -16.29
CA ALA A 238 -1.03 23.53 -15.53
C ALA A 238 -0.76 23.55 -14.01
N TYR A 239 0.19 22.76 -13.52
CA TYR A 239 0.58 22.77 -12.12
C TYR A 239 1.55 23.94 -11.87
N PRO A 240 1.29 24.83 -10.90
CA PRO A 240 2.17 25.97 -10.63
C PRO A 240 3.59 25.52 -10.29
N ASP A 241 4.60 26.20 -10.82
CA ASP A 241 5.99 25.96 -10.46
C ASP A 241 6.19 26.22 -8.96
N PRO A 242 6.53 25.19 -8.15
CA PRO A 242 6.65 25.35 -6.71
C PRO A 242 8.02 25.85 -6.28
N ALA A 243 8.99 26.05 -7.20
CA ALA A 243 10.39 26.32 -6.88
C ALA A 243 10.57 27.45 -5.85
N ASP A 244 10.07 28.66 -6.09
CA ASP A 244 10.21 29.80 -5.18
C ASP A 244 9.64 29.54 -3.79
N SER A 245 8.51 28.82 -3.71
CA SER A 245 7.89 28.45 -2.44
C SER A 245 8.72 27.44 -1.66
N ILE A 246 9.31 26.47 -2.38
CA ILE A 246 10.16 25.45 -1.81
C ILE A 246 11.47 26.06 -1.34
N VAL A 247 12.10 26.96 -2.12
CA VAL A 247 13.31 27.69 -1.73
C VAL A 247 13.12 28.35 -0.36
N LYS A 248 12.06 29.14 -0.18
CA LYS A 248 11.76 29.79 1.11
C LYS A 248 11.53 28.79 2.25
N LEU A 249 10.97 27.63 1.92
CA LEU A 249 10.69 26.58 2.90
C LEU A 249 11.96 25.90 3.39
N VAL A 250 12.97 25.71 2.52
CA VAL A 250 14.13 24.85 2.79
C VAL A 250 15.48 25.57 2.86
N GLU A 251 15.55 26.87 2.52
CA GLU A 251 16.81 27.62 2.44
C GLU A 251 17.61 27.61 3.74
N PHE A 252 16.94 27.51 4.90
CA PHE A 252 17.62 27.45 6.20
C PHE A 252 18.58 26.24 6.30
N LEU A 253 18.27 25.12 5.64
CA LEU A 253 19.12 23.92 5.62
C LEU A 253 20.45 24.15 4.89
N THR A 254 20.55 25.20 4.07
CA THR A 254 21.80 25.56 3.39
C THR A 254 22.82 26.22 4.32
N THR A 255 22.38 26.71 5.48
CA THR A 255 23.26 27.33 6.48
C THR A 255 24.00 26.27 7.30
N GLU A 256 25.17 26.62 7.85
CA GLU A 256 25.90 25.72 8.76
C GLU A 256 25.05 25.31 9.97
N ALA A 257 24.34 26.29 10.57
CA ALA A 257 23.48 26.05 11.71
C ALA A 257 22.27 25.16 11.37
N GLY A 258 21.58 25.43 10.25
CA GLY A 258 20.42 24.65 9.84
C GLY A 258 20.78 23.22 9.46
N PHE A 259 21.87 23.01 8.71
CA PHE A 259 22.35 21.66 8.40
C PHE A 259 22.78 20.90 9.66
N ALA A 260 23.54 21.55 10.56
CA ALA A 260 24.00 20.92 11.80
C ALA A 260 22.85 20.59 12.76
N GLY A 261 21.78 21.40 12.75
CA GLY A 261 20.57 21.17 13.54
C GLY A 261 19.64 20.10 12.98
N ASN A 262 19.88 19.57 11.79
CA ASN A 262 19.05 18.55 11.15
C ASN A 262 19.56 17.11 11.38
N ASP A 263 20.00 16.79 12.60
CA ASP A 263 20.37 15.47 13.16
C ASP A 263 21.36 14.55 12.40
N LYS A 264 21.77 14.88 11.18
CA LYS A 264 22.75 14.15 10.33
C LYS A 264 22.56 12.63 10.24
N THR A 265 21.38 12.11 10.58
CA THR A 265 21.04 10.69 10.42
C THR A 265 20.63 10.39 8.99
N GLY A 266 20.64 9.11 8.58
CA GLY A 266 20.21 8.66 7.25
C GLY A 266 18.90 9.30 6.76
N PRO A 267 17.78 9.24 7.50
CA PRO A 267 16.53 9.85 7.05
C PRO A 267 16.61 11.38 6.93
N ASN A 268 17.39 12.07 7.75
CA ASN A 268 17.54 13.52 7.67
C ASN A 268 18.44 13.97 6.50
N LEU A 269 19.44 13.17 6.14
CA LEU A 269 20.26 13.39 4.95
C LEU A 269 19.41 13.18 3.68
N ALA A 270 18.67 12.07 3.63
CA ALA A 270 17.76 11.75 2.52
C ALA A 270 16.62 12.76 2.34
N ALA A 271 16.30 13.54 3.38
CA ALA A 271 15.38 14.66 3.29
C ALA A 271 15.78 15.69 2.21
N MET A 272 17.06 15.77 1.85
CA MET A 272 17.59 16.74 0.90
C MET A 272 17.58 16.21 -0.54
N CYS A 273 16.90 15.09 -0.83
CA CYS A 273 16.83 14.53 -2.18
C CYS A 273 16.26 15.50 -3.24
N TRP A 274 15.46 16.49 -2.84
CA TRP A 274 14.94 17.57 -3.69
C TRP A 274 16.00 18.59 -4.16
N ALA A 275 17.20 18.58 -3.56
CA ALA A 275 18.23 19.57 -3.87
C ALA A 275 18.73 19.49 -5.33
N GLU A 276 18.68 18.29 -5.92
CA GLU A 276 18.92 18.10 -7.35
C GLU A 276 17.86 18.85 -8.18
N GLU A 277 16.58 18.67 -7.88
CA GLU A 277 15.51 19.34 -8.62
C GLU A 277 15.57 20.86 -8.46
N LEU A 278 15.92 21.40 -7.29
CA LEU A 278 16.11 22.86 -7.11
C LEU A 278 17.35 23.36 -7.85
N LEU A 279 18.46 22.62 -7.86
CA LEU A 279 19.62 22.99 -8.67
C LEU A 279 19.25 23.11 -10.14
N GLU A 280 18.54 22.13 -10.69
CA GLU A 280 18.08 22.14 -12.08
C GLU A 280 17.11 23.29 -12.36
N SER A 281 16.25 23.63 -11.40
CA SER A 281 15.20 24.64 -11.58
C SER A 281 15.72 26.07 -11.41
N THR A 282 16.63 26.31 -10.48
CA THR A 282 17.05 27.68 -10.12
C THR A 282 18.49 28.00 -10.55
N GLY A 283 19.29 27.01 -10.94
CA GLY A 283 20.72 27.18 -11.23
C GLY A 283 21.57 27.57 -10.01
N GLY A 284 21.02 27.49 -8.80
CA GLY A 284 21.69 27.94 -7.58
C GLY A 284 22.72 26.93 -7.08
N GLU A 285 24.01 27.25 -7.16
CA GLU A 285 25.10 26.39 -6.65
C GLU A 285 24.98 26.07 -5.15
N ILE A 286 24.21 26.86 -4.39
CA ILE A 286 23.93 26.57 -2.97
C ILE A 286 23.24 25.20 -2.78
N TRP A 287 22.38 24.78 -3.71
CA TRP A 287 21.69 23.49 -3.66
C TRP A 287 22.64 22.34 -3.94
N LYS A 288 23.57 22.53 -4.88
CA LYS A 288 24.68 21.60 -5.11
C LYS A 288 25.54 21.45 -3.86
N HIS A 289 25.93 22.56 -3.21
CA HIS A 289 26.70 22.49 -1.97
C HIS A 289 25.95 21.74 -0.87
N LEU A 290 24.64 21.99 -0.69
CA LEU A 290 23.81 21.28 0.28
C LEU A 290 23.79 19.77 0.00
N LEU A 291 23.53 19.38 -1.25
CA LEU A 291 23.49 17.99 -1.67
C LEU A 291 24.83 17.28 -1.43
N LEU A 292 25.94 17.91 -1.82
CA LEU A 292 27.27 17.36 -1.59
C LEU A 292 27.62 17.29 -0.10
N LYS A 293 27.21 18.28 0.70
CA LYS A 293 27.39 18.25 2.15
C LYS A 293 26.66 17.07 2.79
N ALA A 294 25.45 16.76 2.34
CA ALA A 294 24.72 15.59 2.78
C ALA A 294 25.39 14.28 2.33
N ALA A 295 25.74 14.15 1.05
CA ALA A 295 26.40 12.94 0.52
C ALA A 295 27.77 12.69 1.17
N ASN A 296 28.54 13.74 1.46
CA ASN A 296 29.85 13.65 2.12
C ASN A 296 29.76 13.34 3.62
N THR A 297 28.56 13.31 4.20
CA THR A 297 28.37 12.84 5.58
C THR A 297 28.53 11.32 5.66
N TYR A 298 28.24 10.60 4.57
CA TYR A 298 28.49 9.17 4.52
C TYR A 298 30.00 8.90 4.58
N SER A 299 30.45 8.19 5.61
CA SER A 299 31.85 7.83 5.74
C SER A 299 32.28 6.95 4.58
N GLN A 300 33.59 6.92 4.28
CA GLN A 300 34.11 5.98 3.30
C GLN A 300 33.71 4.55 3.66
N PHE A 301 33.25 3.82 2.65
CA PHE A 301 32.89 2.42 2.79
C PHE A 301 34.14 1.57 3.05
N LYS A 302 34.07 0.70 4.05
CA LYS A 302 35.09 -0.32 4.31
C LYS A 302 34.41 -1.68 4.27
N ASN A 303 34.95 -2.59 3.46
CA ASN A 303 34.38 -3.92 3.28
C ASN A 303 34.07 -4.60 4.62
N GLY A 304 32.87 -5.16 4.72
CA GLY A 304 32.29 -5.80 5.89
C GLY A 304 31.58 -4.86 6.85
N THR A 305 31.66 -3.53 6.67
CA THR A 305 31.08 -2.54 7.60
C THR A 305 30.20 -1.52 6.88
N ALA A 306 29.00 -1.30 7.42
CA ALA A 306 28.13 -0.22 6.96
C ALA A 306 28.81 1.15 7.21
N PRO A 307 28.73 2.10 6.26
CA PRO A 307 29.27 3.45 6.46
C PRO A 307 28.38 4.22 7.45
N TYR A 308 28.96 5.06 8.30
CA TYR A 308 28.16 6.01 9.10
C TYR A 308 27.39 6.96 8.16
N PRO A 309 26.13 7.34 8.45
CA PRO A 309 25.32 7.00 9.61
C PRO A 309 24.41 5.76 9.43
N CYS A 310 24.68 4.90 8.44
CA CYS A 310 23.88 3.69 8.22
C CYS A 310 23.96 2.73 9.42
N HIS A 311 22.89 1.98 9.62
CA HIS A 311 22.79 0.96 10.64
C HIS A 311 23.88 -0.11 10.43
N PRO A 312 24.60 -0.54 11.50
CA PRO A 312 25.71 -1.49 11.40
C PRO A 312 25.30 -2.85 10.83
N ASP A 313 24.04 -3.24 11.03
CA ASP A 313 23.46 -4.48 10.49
C ASP A 313 22.83 -4.32 9.11
N PHE A 314 23.12 -3.23 8.39
CA PHE A 314 22.61 -2.95 7.04
C PHE A 314 21.07 -2.91 7.00
N GLY A 315 20.51 -1.76 7.39
CA GLY A 315 19.06 -1.53 7.34
C GLY A 315 18.54 -1.31 5.92
N CYS A 316 17.34 -1.83 5.64
CA CYS A 316 16.66 -1.58 4.36
C CYS A 316 16.45 -0.09 4.08
N GLU A 317 16.11 0.73 5.08
CA GLU A 317 15.91 2.17 4.91
C GLU A 317 17.20 2.86 4.46
N ASP A 318 18.33 2.45 5.04
CA ASP A 318 19.64 3.00 4.70
C ASP A 318 20.04 2.69 3.26
N MET A 319 19.61 1.55 2.70
CA MET A 319 19.81 1.23 1.28
C MET A 319 19.25 2.36 0.41
N PHE A 320 18.05 2.84 0.72
CA PHE A 320 17.42 3.95 -0.01
C PHE A 320 18.14 5.26 0.27
N PHE A 321 18.39 5.59 1.54
CA PHE A 321 18.98 6.89 1.90
C PHE A 321 20.34 7.11 1.25
N ILE A 322 21.24 6.13 1.34
CA ILE A 322 22.58 6.24 0.75
C ILE A 322 22.53 6.28 -0.77
N SER A 323 21.68 5.45 -1.41
CA SER A 323 21.55 5.41 -2.87
C SER A 323 20.96 6.71 -3.41
N ALA A 324 19.96 7.27 -2.73
CA ALA A 324 19.31 8.51 -3.13
C ALA A 324 20.27 9.70 -3.06
N MET A 325 21.11 9.79 -2.04
CA MET A 325 22.02 10.92 -1.86
C MET A 325 23.30 10.78 -2.68
N CYS A 326 23.97 9.63 -2.61
CA CYS A 326 25.22 9.41 -3.34
C CYS A 326 24.98 9.33 -4.86
N GLY A 327 23.87 8.74 -5.33
CA GLY A 327 23.55 8.72 -6.77
C GLY A 327 23.38 10.13 -7.35
N ARG A 328 22.70 11.01 -6.62
CA ARG A 328 22.55 12.43 -6.99
C ARG A 328 23.87 13.19 -6.98
N ALA A 329 24.70 12.96 -5.96
CA ALA A 329 26.03 13.55 -5.89
C ALA A 329 26.88 13.13 -7.09
N TYR A 330 26.87 11.84 -7.46
CA TYR A 330 27.56 11.34 -8.65
C TYR A 330 27.12 12.05 -9.92
N LYS A 331 25.81 12.20 -10.15
CA LYS A 331 25.29 12.89 -11.35
C LYS A 331 25.89 14.28 -11.53
N ILE A 332 26.18 14.98 -10.44
CA ILE A 332 26.68 16.36 -10.47
C ILE A 332 28.19 16.42 -10.56
N THR A 333 28.91 15.47 -9.97
CA THR A 333 30.38 15.53 -9.85
C THR A 333 31.13 14.61 -10.82
N GLY A 334 30.52 13.50 -11.23
CA GLY A 334 31.20 12.39 -11.88
C GLY A 334 32.15 11.60 -10.96
N ASP A 335 32.09 11.81 -9.65
CA ASP A 335 33.00 11.17 -8.70
C ASP A 335 32.53 9.73 -8.36
N GLU A 336 33.25 8.76 -8.90
CA GLU A 336 33.02 7.32 -8.71
C GLU A 336 33.02 6.89 -7.24
N GLN A 337 33.60 7.66 -6.31
CA GLN A 337 33.51 7.35 -4.88
C GLN A 337 32.04 7.25 -4.43
N TYR A 338 31.15 8.11 -4.95
CA TYR A 338 29.74 8.05 -4.59
C TYR A 338 29.05 6.79 -5.12
N LEU A 339 29.37 6.36 -6.36
CA LEU A 339 28.86 5.09 -6.91
C LEU A 339 29.34 3.90 -6.08
N ASN A 340 30.63 3.86 -5.77
CA ASN A 340 31.23 2.81 -4.94
C ASN A 340 30.59 2.76 -3.55
N THR A 341 30.30 3.92 -2.95
CA THR A 341 29.74 4.01 -1.59
C THR A 341 28.39 3.31 -1.48
N TYR A 342 27.41 3.63 -2.34
CA TYR A 342 26.11 2.95 -2.25
C TYR A 342 26.13 1.55 -2.87
N SER A 343 26.85 1.33 -3.98
CA SER A 343 26.85 0.02 -4.63
C SER A 343 27.49 -1.06 -3.76
N ASN A 344 28.59 -0.75 -3.07
CA ASN A 344 29.18 -1.68 -2.11
C ASN A 344 28.26 -1.93 -0.91
N PHE A 345 27.54 -0.91 -0.43
CA PHE A 345 26.54 -1.10 0.62
C PHE A 345 25.44 -2.09 0.21
N LEU A 346 24.87 -1.91 -1.00
CA LEU A 346 23.83 -2.80 -1.53
C LEU A 346 24.33 -4.24 -1.73
N LEU A 347 25.55 -4.39 -2.24
CA LEU A 347 26.15 -5.72 -2.51
C LEU A 347 26.55 -6.46 -1.24
N GLU A 348 27.04 -5.75 -0.22
CA GLU A 348 27.53 -6.37 1.02
C GLU A 348 26.44 -6.56 2.08
N ALA A 349 25.26 -5.94 1.93
CA ALA A 349 24.18 -6.01 2.91
C ALA A 349 23.87 -7.46 3.36
N SER A 350 23.87 -8.40 2.41
CA SER A 350 23.71 -9.85 2.68
C SER A 350 22.41 -10.18 3.44
N ILE A 351 21.34 -9.44 3.13
CA ILE A 351 20.00 -9.56 3.74
C ILE A 351 18.92 -9.96 2.74
N GLN A 352 19.23 -10.02 1.44
CA GLN A 352 18.35 -10.61 0.42
C GLN A 352 18.36 -12.13 0.57
N GLN A 353 17.19 -12.74 0.67
CA GLN A 353 16.99 -14.17 0.85
C GLN A 353 16.74 -14.87 -0.49
N ASN A 354 16.71 -16.21 -0.46
CA ASN A 354 16.59 -17.04 -1.68
C ASN A 354 15.28 -16.81 -2.45
N ASP A 355 14.21 -16.42 -1.77
CA ASP A 355 12.92 -16.05 -2.37
C ASP A 355 12.91 -14.64 -3.00
N GLY A 356 14.02 -13.90 -2.86
CA GLY A 356 14.22 -12.56 -3.38
C GLY A 356 13.88 -11.45 -2.39
N LEU A 357 13.23 -11.77 -1.27
CA LEU A 357 12.82 -10.78 -0.27
C LEU A 357 13.99 -10.36 0.61
N PHE A 358 13.86 -9.18 1.22
CA PHE A 358 14.86 -8.63 2.13
C PHE A 358 14.39 -8.75 3.58
N TRP A 359 15.23 -9.29 4.44
CA TRP A 359 15.11 -9.05 5.88
C TRP A 359 15.27 -7.56 6.17
N HIS A 360 14.63 -7.06 7.23
CA HIS A 360 14.70 -5.64 7.59
C HIS A 360 16.15 -5.17 7.84
N CYS A 361 16.94 -5.99 8.52
CA CYS A 361 18.40 -5.89 8.60
C CYS A 361 18.97 -7.27 9.02
N ARG A 362 20.30 -7.42 9.15
CA ARG A 362 20.93 -8.70 9.49
C ARG A 362 20.47 -9.28 10.84
N SER A 363 20.16 -8.44 11.82
CA SER A 363 19.72 -8.84 13.16
C SER A 363 18.19 -8.86 13.33
N THR A 364 17.44 -8.43 12.31
CA THR A 364 15.97 -8.34 12.34
C THR A 364 15.38 -9.08 11.14
N PRO A 365 15.27 -10.43 11.22
CA PRO A 365 14.99 -11.30 10.07
C PRO A 365 13.50 -11.38 9.72
N TYR A 366 12.86 -10.22 9.52
CA TYR A 366 11.44 -10.12 9.16
C TYR A 366 11.27 -9.46 7.80
N PHE A 367 10.37 -10.01 6.97
CA PHE A 367 10.04 -9.48 5.65
C PHE A 367 9.00 -8.36 5.76
N TRP A 368 9.41 -7.28 6.42
CA TRP A 368 8.57 -6.09 6.57
C TRP A 368 8.29 -5.44 5.21
N GLY A 369 7.01 -5.18 4.93
CA GLY A 369 6.53 -4.65 3.66
C GLY A 369 7.23 -3.36 3.27
N ARG A 370 7.21 -2.34 4.15
CA ARG A 370 7.90 -1.07 3.85
C ARG A 370 9.42 -1.21 3.85
N GLY A 371 10.00 -2.12 4.63
CA GLY A 371 11.43 -2.46 4.54
C GLY A 371 11.80 -2.95 3.14
N ASN A 372 11.02 -3.86 2.58
CA ASN A 372 11.17 -4.29 1.18
C ASN A 372 10.87 -3.16 0.19
N GLY A 373 9.92 -2.27 0.51
CA GLY A 373 9.71 -1.02 -0.23
C GLY A 373 10.98 -0.17 -0.31
N PHE A 374 11.71 0.01 0.80
CA PHE A 374 12.96 0.78 0.81
C PHE A 374 14.06 0.12 0.00
N ALA A 375 14.22 -1.20 0.10
CA ALA A 375 15.14 -1.93 -0.78
C ALA A 375 14.78 -1.71 -2.26
N ALA A 376 13.50 -1.78 -2.62
CA ALA A 376 13.05 -1.53 -3.99
C ALA A 376 13.36 -0.09 -4.46
N LEU A 377 13.12 0.92 -3.62
CA LEU A 377 13.51 2.30 -3.91
C LEU A 377 15.02 2.46 -4.08
N ALA A 378 15.81 1.78 -3.25
CA ALA A 378 17.26 1.85 -3.27
C ALA A 378 17.84 1.42 -4.62
N PHE A 379 17.44 0.25 -5.11
CA PHE A 379 17.85 -0.22 -6.43
C PHE A 379 17.34 0.71 -7.53
N ALA A 380 16.08 1.15 -7.45
CA ALA A 380 15.50 2.01 -8.48
C ALA A 380 16.19 3.39 -8.58
N GLU A 381 16.51 4.01 -7.44
CA GLU A 381 17.25 5.28 -7.40
C GLU A 381 18.74 5.07 -7.73
N GLY A 382 19.41 4.09 -7.14
CA GLY A 382 20.84 3.81 -7.40
C GLY A 382 21.12 3.52 -8.87
N LEU A 383 20.37 2.59 -9.48
CA LEU A 383 20.52 2.24 -10.90
C LEU A 383 20.19 3.41 -11.85
N THR A 384 19.44 4.42 -11.40
CA THR A 384 19.13 5.62 -12.22
C THR A 384 20.38 6.42 -12.53
N TYR A 385 21.33 6.46 -11.61
CA TYR A 385 22.55 7.27 -11.71
C TYR A 385 23.78 6.45 -12.12
N MET A 386 23.70 5.11 -12.07
CA MET A 386 24.79 4.23 -12.43
C MET A 386 25.02 4.15 -13.96
N PRO A 387 26.23 4.42 -14.47
CA PRO A 387 26.57 4.27 -15.88
C PRO A 387 26.36 2.84 -16.39
N GLU A 388 25.97 2.70 -17.67
CA GLU A 388 25.70 1.39 -18.28
C GLU A 388 26.90 0.43 -18.23
N GLN A 389 28.12 0.97 -18.29
CA GLN A 389 29.37 0.20 -18.29
C GLN A 389 29.92 -0.07 -16.88
N HIS A 390 29.25 0.37 -15.81
CA HIS A 390 29.72 0.17 -14.44
C HIS A 390 29.70 -1.33 -14.08
N SER A 391 30.79 -1.84 -13.51
CA SER A 391 31.01 -3.28 -13.28
C SER A 391 29.95 -3.95 -12.42
N SER A 392 29.41 -3.25 -11.42
CA SER A 392 28.38 -3.78 -10.52
C SER A 392 26.95 -3.70 -11.08
N ARG A 393 26.73 -3.05 -12.23
CA ARG A 393 25.37 -2.71 -12.70
C ARG A 393 24.52 -3.93 -13.00
N ASP A 394 25.05 -4.89 -13.75
CA ASP A 394 24.30 -6.08 -14.14
C ASP A 394 23.93 -6.94 -12.93
N GLN A 395 24.84 -7.04 -11.96
CA GLN A 395 24.57 -7.74 -10.69
C GLN A 395 23.44 -7.05 -9.91
N LEU A 396 23.46 -5.72 -9.79
CA LEU A 396 22.43 -4.96 -9.09
C LEU A 396 21.07 -5.04 -9.81
N ILE A 397 21.04 -5.04 -11.15
CA ILE A 397 19.83 -5.28 -11.93
C ILE A 397 19.28 -6.68 -11.65
N ALA A 398 20.13 -7.70 -11.64
CA ALA A 398 19.70 -9.08 -11.35
C ALA A 398 19.13 -9.22 -9.93
N MET A 399 19.79 -8.62 -8.93
CA MET A 399 19.28 -8.59 -7.54
C MET A 399 17.91 -7.90 -7.45
N HIS A 400 17.76 -6.76 -8.14
CA HIS A 400 16.50 -6.01 -8.14
C HIS A 400 15.37 -6.76 -8.87
N ALA A 401 15.65 -7.37 -10.02
CA ALA A 401 14.68 -8.17 -10.75
C ALA A 401 14.24 -9.41 -9.95
N HIS A 402 15.17 -10.08 -9.27
CA HIS A 402 14.88 -11.19 -8.36
C HIS A 402 14.00 -10.75 -7.17
N HIS A 403 14.27 -9.56 -6.62
CA HIS A 403 13.48 -8.98 -5.55
C HIS A 403 12.03 -8.71 -5.97
N LEU A 404 11.85 -8.01 -7.09
CA LEU A 404 10.52 -7.68 -7.59
C LEU A 404 9.76 -8.94 -8.06
N ASP A 405 10.46 -9.97 -8.55
CA ASP A 405 9.88 -11.27 -8.84
C ASP A 405 9.34 -11.96 -7.58
N GLY A 406 10.11 -11.99 -6.50
CA GLY A 406 9.68 -12.48 -5.18
C GLY A 406 8.44 -11.75 -4.67
N LEU A 407 8.46 -10.41 -4.73
CA LEU A 407 7.32 -9.57 -4.34
C LEU A 407 6.08 -9.84 -5.19
N SER A 408 6.21 -10.02 -6.51
CA SER A 408 5.06 -10.24 -7.40
C SER A 408 4.20 -11.46 -7.01
N LYS A 409 4.83 -12.49 -6.41
CA LYS A 409 4.16 -13.72 -5.97
C LYS A 409 3.33 -13.53 -4.70
N LEU A 410 3.54 -12.43 -3.97
CA LEU A 410 2.88 -12.12 -2.70
C LEU A 410 1.86 -10.99 -2.82
N GLN A 411 1.63 -10.46 -4.03
CA GLN A 411 0.63 -9.44 -4.28
C GLN A 411 -0.78 -9.98 -3.99
N GLN A 412 -1.55 -9.22 -3.21
CA GLN A 412 -2.90 -9.62 -2.81
C GLN A 412 -3.92 -9.46 -3.96
N PRO A 413 -5.13 -10.05 -3.86
CA PRO A 413 -6.19 -9.85 -4.83
C PRO A 413 -6.55 -8.38 -5.09
N SER A 414 -6.36 -7.50 -4.11
CA SER A 414 -6.53 -6.04 -4.21
C SER A 414 -5.40 -5.29 -4.92
N GLY A 415 -4.30 -5.96 -5.28
CA GLY A 415 -3.09 -5.34 -5.84
C GLY A 415 -2.06 -4.86 -4.81
N MET A 416 -2.38 -4.91 -3.52
CA MET A 416 -1.51 -4.42 -2.45
C MET A 416 -0.51 -5.48 -1.97
N TRP A 417 0.54 -5.03 -1.29
CA TRP A 417 1.38 -5.86 -0.43
C TRP A 417 1.02 -5.66 1.04
N THR A 418 1.33 -6.66 1.87
CA THR A 418 1.00 -6.68 3.30
C THR A 418 2.11 -6.11 4.17
N GLN A 419 1.76 -5.72 5.40
CA GLN A 419 2.70 -5.23 6.42
C GLN A 419 3.82 -6.24 6.69
N LEU A 420 3.52 -7.54 6.75
CA LEU A 420 4.51 -8.62 6.70
C LEU A 420 4.23 -9.50 5.49
N LEU A 421 5.20 -9.60 4.60
CA LEU A 421 5.03 -10.24 3.28
C LEU A 421 4.84 -11.75 3.38
N ASP A 422 5.53 -12.38 4.33
CA ASP A 422 5.50 -13.82 4.61
C ASP A 422 4.45 -14.21 5.66
N PHE A 423 3.67 -13.25 6.15
CA PHE A 423 2.61 -13.48 7.13
C PHE A 423 1.25 -13.02 6.60
N PRO A 424 0.59 -13.87 5.78
CA PRO A 424 -0.71 -13.56 5.19
C PRO A 424 -1.76 -13.23 6.24
N GLY A 425 -2.53 -12.17 5.98
CA GLY A 425 -3.56 -11.65 6.88
C GLY A 425 -3.15 -10.39 7.63
N THR A 426 -1.85 -10.05 7.67
CA THR A 426 -1.47 -8.69 8.08
C THR A 426 -2.04 -7.65 7.11
N TYR A 427 -2.33 -6.47 7.63
CA TYR A 427 -3.01 -5.44 6.83
C TYR A 427 -2.22 -5.07 5.58
N GLN A 428 -2.94 -4.71 4.53
CA GLN A 428 -2.38 -4.31 3.25
C GLN A 428 -1.83 -2.89 3.34
N GLU A 429 -0.51 -2.74 3.23
CA GLU A 429 0.19 -1.52 3.59
C GLU A 429 0.44 -0.64 2.36
N MET A 430 -0.08 0.58 2.43
CA MET A 430 -0.12 1.49 1.29
C MET A 430 1.26 2.03 0.91
N SER A 431 2.10 2.42 1.88
CA SER A 431 3.39 3.04 1.56
C SER A 431 4.35 2.05 0.90
N ALA A 432 4.42 0.81 1.39
CA ALA A 432 5.15 -0.30 0.78
C ALA A 432 4.70 -0.54 -0.66
N THR A 433 3.38 -0.56 -0.89
CA THR A 433 2.82 -0.77 -2.23
C THR A 433 3.20 0.36 -3.19
N CYS A 434 3.15 1.62 -2.73
CA CYS A 434 3.63 2.76 -3.53
C CYS A 434 5.12 2.65 -3.87
N MET A 435 5.96 2.24 -2.92
CA MET A 435 7.41 2.11 -3.11
C MET A 435 7.78 1.00 -4.10
N ILE A 436 7.13 -0.16 -3.96
CA ILE A 436 7.30 -1.30 -4.86
C ILE A 436 6.79 -0.94 -6.27
N GLY A 437 5.61 -0.33 -6.36
CA GLY A 437 5.03 0.13 -7.63
C GLY A 437 5.92 1.17 -8.33
N TYR A 438 6.47 2.14 -7.60
CA TYR A 438 7.43 3.10 -8.13
C TYR A 438 8.66 2.41 -8.73
N ALA A 439 9.24 1.46 -8.00
CA ALA A 439 10.41 0.72 -8.47
C ALA A 439 10.10 -0.12 -9.72
N MET A 440 8.95 -0.79 -9.76
CA MET A 440 8.47 -1.51 -10.95
C MET A 440 8.27 -0.57 -12.15
N ALA A 441 7.56 0.55 -11.96
CA ALA A 441 7.30 1.53 -13.02
C ALA A 441 8.61 2.08 -13.59
N ARG A 442 9.56 2.41 -12.72
CA ARG A 442 10.90 2.87 -13.12
C ARG A 442 11.67 1.78 -13.85
N GLY A 443 11.68 0.56 -13.32
CA GLY A 443 12.38 -0.57 -13.92
C GLY A 443 11.89 -0.89 -15.32
N ILE A 444 10.58 -0.88 -15.55
CA ILE A 444 9.99 -1.05 -16.89
C ILE A 444 10.39 0.12 -17.79
N ARG A 445 10.22 1.37 -17.34
CA ARG A 445 10.54 2.57 -18.13
C ARG A 445 12.01 2.62 -18.54
N LYS A 446 12.91 2.14 -17.67
CA LYS A 446 14.36 2.12 -17.88
C LYS A 446 14.87 0.83 -18.55
N GLY A 447 14.00 -0.15 -18.79
CA GLY A 447 14.35 -1.41 -19.44
C GLY A 447 15.11 -2.40 -18.55
N TRP A 448 15.03 -2.27 -17.23
CA TRP A 448 15.60 -3.22 -16.26
C TRP A 448 14.69 -4.41 -15.99
N LEU A 449 13.38 -4.24 -16.23
CA LEU A 449 12.35 -5.24 -16.01
C LEU A 449 11.62 -5.55 -17.32
N ASP A 450 11.21 -6.80 -17.45
CA ASP A 450 10.46 -7.26 -18.62
C ASP A 450 8.95 -7.00 -18.49
N GLN A 451 8.20 -7.27 -19.57
CA GLN A 451 6.78 -6.93 -19.70
C GLN A 451 5.86 -7.67 -18.70
N ARG A 452 6.29 -8.80 -18.12
CA ARG A 452 5.45 -9.57 -17.18
C ARG A 452 5.13 -8.81 -15.88
N PHE A 453 5.92 -7.78 -15.57
CA PHE A 453 5.69 -6.92 -14.41
C PHE A 453 4.59 -5.88 -14.64
N VAL A 454 4.14 -5.65 -15.88
CA VAL A 454 3.14 -4.63 -16.18
C VAL A 454 1.80 -4.92 -15.52
N SER A 455 1.29 -6.15 -15.60
CA SER A 455 0.02 -6.51 -14.95
C SER A 455 0.09 -6.40 -13.42
N VAL A 456 1.25 -6.72 -12.84
CA VAL A 456 1.50 -6.58 -11.38
C VAL A 456 1.49 -5.10 -11.00
N LEU A 457 2.15 -4.25 -11.80
CA LEU A 457 2.22 -2.81 -11.61
C LEU A 457 0.85 -2.14 -11.75
N GLU A 458 0.08 -2.47 -12.79
CA GLU A 458 -1.27 -1.92 -13.02
C GLU A 458 -2.19 -2.23 -11.85
N LYS A 459 -2.16 -3.47 -11.35
CA LYS A 459 -2.93 -3.87 -10.19
C LYS A 459 -2.51 -3.12 -8.91
N ALA A 460 -1.21 -2.90 -8.72
CA ALA A 460 -0.71 -2.09 -7.62
C ALA A 460 -1.16 -0.63 -7.73
N TRP A 461 -1.15 -0.07 -8.94
CA TRP A 461 -1.65 1.28 -9.22
C TRP A 461 -3.13 1.42 -8.87
N GLU A 462 -3.97 0.51 -9.34
CA GLU A 462 -5.41 0.46 -9.01
C GLU A 462 -5.65 0.38 -7.50
N GLY A 463 -4.95 -0.54 -6.82
CA GLY A 463 -5.06 -0.75 -5.37
C GLY A 463 -4.66 0.49 -4.55
N VAL A 464 -3.60 1.19 -4.96
CA VAL A 464 -3.16 2.46 -4.37
C VAL A 464 -4.16 3.57 -4.64
N ASN A 465 -4.63 3.71 -5.88
CA ASN A 465 -5.58 4.74 -6.26
C ASN A 465 -6.88 4.64 -5.45
N ARG A 466 -7.40 3.44 -5.19
CA ARG A 466 -8.57 3.20 -4.32
C ARG A 466 -8.38 3.75 -2.89
N ARG A 467 -7.14 3.77 -2.40
CA ARG A 467 -6.75 4.22 -1.05
C ARG A 467 -6.41 5.71 -0.94
N ILE A 468 -6.44 6.45 -2.04
CA ILE A 468 -6.27 7.90 -2.03
C ILE A 468 -7.64 8.54 -2.17
N SER A 469 -8.11 9.31 -1.19
CA SER A 469 -9.38 10.04 -1.31
C SER A 469 -9.27 11.20 -2.31
N ASN A 470 -10.40 11.82 -2.66
CA ASN A 470 -10.38 13.00 -3.55
C ASN A 470 -9.72 14.22 -2.92
N GLN A 471 -9.67 14.21 -1.59
CA GLN A 471 -9.05 15.21 -0.74
C GLN A 471 -7.64 14.76 -0.32
N GLY A 472 -7.08 13.73 -0.98
CA GLY A 472 -5.74 13.17 -0.78
C GLY A 472 -5.46 12.56 0.59
N GLY A 473 -6.51 12.29 1.38
CA GLY A 473 -6.40 11.43 2.56
C GLY A 473 -6.12 9.98 2.16
N LEU A 474 -5.36 9.27 2.99
CA LEU A 474 -4.81 7.96 2.69
C LEU A 474 -5.43 6.89 3.58
N VAL A 475 -5.29 5.63 3.18
CA VAL A 475 -5.84 4.48 3.91
C VAL A 475 -4.77 3.41 4.03
N ASP A 476 -4.63 2.85 5.23
CA ASP A 476 -3.72 1.75 5.56
C ASP A 476 -2.22 2.09 5.42
N VAL A 477 -1.81 3.27 5.92
CA VAL A 477 -0.38 3.62 5.97
C VAL A 477 0.22 3.20 7.31
N CYS A 478 1.19 2.30 7.32
CA CYS A 478 1.84 1.90 8.57
C CYS A 478 2.53 3.11 9.21
N THR A 479 2.30 3.34 10.50
CA THR A 479 2.95 4.41 11.27
C THR A 479 4.48 4.27 11.30
N GLY A 480 5.20 5.28 11.80
CA GLY A 480 6.67 5.29 11.84
C GLY A 480 7.21 4.06 12.58
N THR A 481 8.02 3.24 11.93
CA THR A 481 8.44 1.92 12.44
C THR A 481 9.90 1.73 12.06
N GLY A 482 10.75 1.41 13.04
CA GLY A 482 12.15 1.00 12.82
C GLY A 482 12.33 -0.50 13.03
N PHE A 483 13.55 -0.94 13.27
CA PHE A 483 13.85 -2.34 13.57
C PHE A 483 13.14 -2.80 14.86
N GLN A 484 12.22 -3.75 14.74
CA GLN A 484 11.52 -4.34 15.89
C GLN A 484 12.18 -5.64 16.35
N GLU A 485 12.02 -5.94 17.64
CA GLU A 485 12.57 -7.15 18.27
C GLU A 485 11.77 -8.40 17.90
N SER A 486 10.44 -8.28 17.78
CA SER A 486 9.54 -9.40 17.51
C SER A 486 8.69 -9.19 16.25
N ARG A 487 8.20 -10.30 15.68
CA ARG A 487 7.19 -10.28 14.62
C ARG A 487 5.90 -9.60 15.08
N GLU A 488 5.50 -9.84 16.33
CA GLU A 488 4.31 -9.26 16.95
C GLU A 488 4.31 -7.73 16.85
N ASP A 489 5.47 -7.12 17.12
CA ASP A 489 5.64 -5.66 17.07
C ASP A 489 5.40 -5.06 15.67
N TYR A 490 5.61 -5.83 14.58
CA TYR A 490 5.23 -5.40 13.23
C TYR A 490 3.74 -5.57 12.96
N ILE A 491 3.14 -6.68 13.42
CA ILE A 491 1.72 -6.98 13.24
C ILE A 491 0.87 -5.88 13.85
N TYR A 492 1.22 -5.46 15.06
CA TYR A 492 0.52 -4.45 15.83
C TYR A 492 1.09 -3.04 15.62
N ARG A 493 1.58 -2.71 14.43
CA ARG A 493 1.78 -1.29 14.07
C ARG A 493 0.45 -0.69 13.62
N ALA A 494 0.12 0.50 14.12
CA ALA A 494 -1.04 1.24 13.68
C ALA A 494 -0.99 1.50 12.16
N ALA A 495 -2.13 1.32 11.49
CA ALA A 495 -2.32 1.75 10.12
C ALA A 495 -3.16 3.03 10.10
N GLU A 496 -2.52 4.12 9.71
CA GLU A 496 -3.05 5.47 9.71
C GLU A 496 -4.11 5.65 8.61
N TYR A 497 -5.08 6.54 8.89
CA TYR A 497 -6.14 6.94 7.98
C TYR A 497 -6.23 8.47 7.94
N GLY A 498 -6.26 9.04 6.74
CA GLY A 498 -6.26 10.49 6.53
C GLY A 498 -4.89 11.02 6.11
N TYR A 499 -4.50 12.19 6.63
CA TYR A 499 -3.23 12.81 6.27
C TYR A 499 -2.06 11.99 6.83
N ASP A 500 -1.13 11.59 5.96
CA ASP A 500 0.05 10.84 6.36
C ASP A 500 1.24 11.14 5.43
N ASP A 501 2.29 11.81 5.94
CA ASP A 501 3.43 12.24 5.12
C ASP A 501 4.22 11.07 4.51
N ARG A 502 4.31 9.94 5.23
CA ARG A 502 4.99 8.71 4.75
C ARG A 502 4.26 8.18 3.50
N GLY A 503 2.95 8.01 3.60
CA GLY A 503 2.14 7.54 2.48
C GLY A 503 2.09 8.54 1.33
N GLY A 504 1.88 9.82 1.63
CA GLY A 504 1.69 10.87 0.63
C GLY A 504 2.94 11.12 -0.20
N SER A 505 4.10 11.08 0.45
CA SER A 505 5.41 11.21 -0.21
C SER A 505 5.67 10.05 -1.18
N MET A 506 5.44 8.80 -0.76
CA MET A 506 5.61 7.64 -1.65
C MET A 506 4.56 7.62 -2.76
N ALA A 507 3.31 8.01 -2.48
CA ALA A 507 2.24 8.04 -3.45
C ALA A 507 2.50 9.07 -4.57
N ILE A 508 3.01 10.27 -4.26
CA ILE A 508 3.28 11.29 -5.30
C ILE A 508 4.48 10.89 -6.17
N TRP A 509 5.51 10.26 -5.59
CA TRP A 509 6.59 9.66 -6.38
C TRP A 509 6.08 8.56 -7.29
N PHE A 510 5.23 7.66 -6.78
CA PHE A 510 4.66 6.59 -7.59
C PHE A 510 3.81 7.15 -8.75
N ALA A 511 2.91 8.11 -8.46
CA ALA A 511 2.06 8.74 -9.47
C ALA A 511 2.86 9.46 -10.56
N THR A 512 3.88 10.24 -10.18
CA THR A 512 4.74 10.94 -11.15
C THR A 512 5.59 9.97 -11.99
N GLU A 513 6.02 8.83 -11.44
CA GLU A 513 6.76 7.83 -12.21
C GLU A 513 5.85 7.03 -13.15
N MET A 514 4.62 6.72 -12.74
CA MET A 514 3.59 6.12 -13.59
C MET A 514 3.26 7.02 -14.80
N GLU A 515 3.10 8.32 -14.58
CA GLU A 515 2.90 9.29 -15.67
C GLU A 515 4.08 9.28 -16.65
N ARG A 516 5.32 9.24 -16.15
CA ARG A 516 6.52 9.16 -17.00
C ARG A 516 6.57 7.86 -17.80
N LEU A 517 6.16 6.75 -17.20
CA LEU A 517 6.08 5.46 -17.88
C LEU A 517 5.07 5.53 -19.03
N GLN A 518 3.85 6.00 -18.77
CA GLN A 518 2.80 6.10 -19.79
C GLN A 518 3.17 7.03 -20.96
N ARG A 519 3.86 8.15 -20.69
CA ARG A 519 4.39 9.02 -21.76
C ARG A 519 5.50 8.35 -22.56
N SER A 520 6.33 7.52 -21.92
CA SER A 520 7.43 6.83 -22.60
C SER A 520 6.95 5.70 -23.51
N THR A 521 5.84 5.05 -23.17
CA THR A 521 5.22 4.02 -24.01
C THR A 521 4.41 4.61 -25.16
N SER A 522 3.77 5.78 -24.94
CA SER A 522 3.03 6.49 -26.01
C SER A 522 3.93 7.11 -27.09
N ASN A 523 5.21 7.32 -26.79
CA ASN A 523 6.20 7.88 -27.72
C ASN A 523 7.03 6.80 -28.46
N ARG A 524 6.71 5.52 -28.25
CA ARG A 524 7.27 4.38 -29.00
C ARG A 524 6.22 3.86 -29.98
#